data_AF-A0A9W9ZRM9-F1
#
_entry.id   AF-A0A9W9ZRM9-F1
#
_cell.length_a   1.000
_cell.length_b   1.000
_cell.length_c   1.000
_cell.angle_alpha   90.00
_cell.angle_beta   90.00
_cell.angle_gamma   90.00
#
_symmetry.space_group_name_H-M   'P 1'
#
loop_
_entity.id
_entity.type
_entity.pdbx_description
1 polymer ?
#
loop_
_entity_poly.entity_id
_entity_poly.type
_entity_poly.pdbx_seq_one_letter_code
_entity_poly.pdbx_strand_id
1 'polypeptide(L)'
;MKEVMLEDLHKNIKEEYMSAVGIAMLFDRSGGHLTEQMSEVITQHKPKTAHAQELIAEIRAMWDEWDLRDGEKDDKLEFDAFYNGFLAPYFGCYRCDETKQALKAIDMDEDGTVDWNEFALYLKWAMRQYPQTKTAEELLSVAFRKGLIPSMQDEILKQPSESWIKRSFSLMSPIKLTPSPK
;
A
#
# COMPACT_ATOMS: atom_id res chain seq x y z
N MET A 1 12.15 9.19 -5.98
CA MET A 1 11.76 10.26 -5.04
C MET A 1 11.58 11.60 -5.71
N LYS A 2 12.61 12.20 -6.34
CA LYS A 2 12.49 13.51 -7.00
C LYS A 2 11.35 13.57 -8.03
N GLU A 3 11.21 12.54 -8.85
CA GLU A 3 10.16 12.47 -9.88
C GLU A 3 8.76 12.45 -9.27
N VAL A 4 8.53 11.63 -8.24
CA VAL A 4 7.27 11.58 -7.48
C VAL A 4 6.94 12.95 -6.86
N MET A 5 7.93 13.63 -6.25
CA MET A 5 7.73 14.98 -5.71
C MET A 5 7.35 16.00 -6.80
N LEU A 6 7.94 15.90 -7.99
CA LEU A 6 7.60 16.77 -9.12
C LEU A 6 6.20 16.48 -9.66
N GLU A 7 5.81 15.21 -9.71
CA GLU A 7 4.46 14.80 -10.09
C GLU A 7 3.41 15.34 -9.10
N ASP A 8 3.65 15.16 -7.80
CA ASP A 8 2.78 15.71 -6.77
C ASP A 8 2.68 17.23 -6.86
N LEU A 9 3.80 17.92 -7.11
CA LEU A 9 3.82 19.35 -7.34
C LEU A 9 2.97 19.75 -8.55
N HIS A 10 3.08 19.05 -9.68
CA HIS A 10 2.27 19.30 -10.88
C HIS A 10 0.77 19.04 -10.64
N LYS A 11 0.44 18.07 -9.79
CA LYS A 11 -0.93 17.74 -9.39
C LYS A 11 -1.44 18.60 -8.22
N ASN A 12 -0.63 19.54 -7.71
CA ASN A 12 -0.91 20.34 -6.51
C ASN A 12 -1.25 19.50 -5.28
N ILE A 13 -0.65 18.31 -5.17
CA ILE A 13 -0.70 17.44 -4.00
C ILE A 13 0.37 17.92 -3.01
N LYS A 14 -0.05 18.17 -1.77
CA LYS A 14 0.82 18.68 -0.70
C LYS A 14 1.04 17.60 0.35
N GLU A 15 1.78 16.57 -0.02
CA GLU A 15 2.20 15.53 0.93
C GLU A 15 3.21 16.06 1.96
N GLU A 16 3.17 15.48 3.15
CA GLU A 16 4.12 15.77 4.21
C GLU A 16 5.43 15.00 3.98
N TYR A 17 6.51 15.70 3.61
CA TYR A 17 7.83 15.09 3.35
C TYR A 17 8.91 15.48 4.37
N MET A 18 8.51 15.98 5.54
CA MET A 18 9.43 16.52 6.54
C MET A 18 9.69 15.58 7.72
N SER A 19 8.99 14.45 7.79
CA SER A 19 9.14 13.46 8.86
C SER A 19 9.67 12.14 8.35
N ALA A 20 10.17 11.30 9.26
CA ALA A 20 10.56 9.93 8.93
C ALA A 20 9.42 9.14 8.27
N VAL A 21 8.18 9.33 8.77
CA VAL A 21 6.97 8.70 8.24
C VAL A 21 6.68 9.19 6.80
N GLY A 22 6.68 10.51 6.60
CA GLY A 22 6.44 11.12 5.29
C GLY A 22 7.51 10.77 4.25
N ILE A 23 8.77 10.70 4.68
CA ILE A 23 9.90 10.30 3.83
C ILE A 23 9.82 8.80 3.51
N ALA A 24 9.41 7.94 4.45
CA ALA A 24 9.21 6.52 4.20
C ALA A 24 8.11 6.29 3.14
N MET A 25 6.98 6.99 3.26
CA MET A 25 5.91 6.99 2.25
C MET A 25 6.42 7.44 0.87
N LEU A 26 7.24 8.49 0.82
CA LEU A 26 7.82 8.95 -0.44
C LEU A 26 8.81 7.93 -1.05
N PHE A 27 9.59 7.28 -0.19
CA PHE A 27 10.56 6.28 -0.61
C PHE A 27 9.87 5.09 -1.26
N ASP A 28 8.84 4.56 -0.59
CA ASP A 28 7.99 3.48 -1.10
C ASP A 28 7.32 3.83 -2.43
N ARG A 29 6.61 4.96 -2.50
CA ARG A 29 5.98 5.46 -3.74
C ARG A 29 6.97 5.68 -4.89
N SER A 30 8.26 5.76 -4.59
CA SER A 30 9.33 5.89 -5.57
C SER A 30 9.91 4.55 -6.05
N GLY A 31 9.30 3.42 -5.67
CA GLY A 31 9.80 2.08 -5.93
C GLY A 31 10.88 1.61 -4.96
N GLY A 32 10.99 2.23 -3.78
CA GLY A 32 11.77 1.71 -2.67
C GLY A 32 10.93 0.74 -1.83
N HIS A 33 11.58 0.05 -0.89
CA HIS A 33 10.93 -0.88 0.04
C HIS A 33 11.29 -0.51 1.48
N LEU A 34 10.40 -0.80 2.42
CA LEU A 34 10.67 -0.48 3.82
C LEU A 34 11.81 -1.36 4.33
N THR A 35 12.92 -0.76 4.78
CA THR A 35 14.00 -1.52 5.41
C THR A 35 13.72 -1.73 6.89
N GLU A 36 14.33 -2.76 7.49
CA GLU A 36 14.25 -3.03 8.93
C GLU A 36 14.59 -1.77 9.77
N GLN A 37 15.66 -1.06 9.41
CA GLN A 37 16.07 0.18 10.09
C GLN A 37 15.02 1.31 9.97
N MET A 38 14.35 1.41 8.81
CA MET A 38 13.26 2.37 8.64
C MET A 38 12.06 1.97 9.51
N SER A 39 11.71 0.69 9.52
CA SER A 39 10.65 0.13 10.36
C SER A 39 10.89 0.46 11.84
N GLU A 40 12.10 0.21 12.36
CA GLU A 40 12.49 0.55 13.73
C GLU A 40 12.29 2.04 14.06
N VAL A 41 12.75 2.92 13.17
CA VAL A 41 12.59 4.38 13.33
C VAL A 41 11.11 4.76 13.35
N ILE A 42 10.30 4.17 12.47
CA ILE A 42 8.86 4.41 12.40
C ILE A 42 8.17 3.91 13.67
N THR A 43 8.49 2.71 14.15
CA THR A 43 7.93 2.13 15.38
C THR A 43 8.19 3.04 16.58
N GLN A 44 9.42 3.56 16.71
CA GLN A 44 9.78 4.51 17.77
C GLN A 44 9.15 5.89 17.60
N HIS A 45 8.76 6.26 16.37
CA HIS A 45 8.13 7.53 16.07
C HIS A 45 6.66 7.58 16.55
N LYS A 46 6.47 8.00 17.80
CA LYS A 46 5.13 8.21 18.36
C LYS A 46 4.51 9.52 17.85
N PRO A 47 3.20 9.54 17.56
CA PRO A 47 2.48 10.78 17.28
C PRO A 47 2.67 11.80 18.41
N LYS A 48 2.79 13.08 18.07
CA LYS A 48 3.06 14.16 19.05
C LYS A 48 1.87 14.45 19.96
N THR A 49 0.65 14.19 19.52
CA THR A 49 -0.58 14.54 20.25
C THR A 49 -1.15 13.31 20.94
N ALA A 50 -1.68 13.49 22.16
CA ALA A 50 -2.37 12.42 22.90
C ALA A 50 -3.54 11.86 22.08
N HIS A 51 -4.33 12.74 21.46
CA HIS A 51 -5.42 12.37 20.55
C HIS A 51 -4.97 11.39 19.46
N ALA A 52 -3.86 11.67 18.76
CA ALA A 52 -3.38 10.74 17.73
C ALA A 52 -2.88 9.40 18.29
N GLN A 53 -2.33 9.41 19.51
CA GLN A 53 -1.93 8.17 20.19
C GLN A 53 -3.14 7.34 20.60
N GLU A 54 -4.21 7.98 21.08
CA GLU A 54 -5.48 7.33 21.44
C GLU A 54 -6.13 6.68 20.23
N LEU A 55 -6.29 7.42 19.11
CA LEU A 55 -6.88 6.86 17.89
C LEU A 55 -6.08 5.67 17.34
N ILE A 56 -4.75 5.74 17.35
CA ILE A 56 -3.90 4.64 16.89
C ILE A 56 -3.97 3.46 17.87
N ALA A 57 -4.09 3.70 19.18
CA ALA A 57 -4.26 2.65 20.17
C ALA A 57 -5.60 1.92 20.02
N GLU A 58 -6.68 2.63 19.69
CA GLU A 58 -7.97 2.01 19.37
C GLU A 58 -7.85 1.09 18.13
N ILE A 59 -7.18 1.55 17.08
CA ILE A 59 -6.94 0.72 15.89
C ILE A 59 -6.02 -0.46 16.20
N ARG A 60 -5.03 -0.28 17.07
CA ARG A 60 -4.17 -1.37 17.53
C ARG A 60 -4.96 -2.44 18.29
N ALA A 61 -5.94 -2.04 19.11
CA ALA A 61 -6.80 -2.99 19.79
C ALA A 61 -7.64 -3.81 18.78
N MET A 62 -8.17 -3.16 17.74
CA MET A 62 -8.85 -3.87 16.64
C MET A 62 -7.91 -4.82 15.89
N TRP A 63 -6.65 -4.42 15.65
CA TRP A 63 -5.64 -5.29 15.06
C TRP A 63 -5.40 -6.53 15.90
N ASP A 64 -5.16 -6.35 17.20
CA ASP A 64 -4.87 -7.45 18.13
C ASP A 64 -5.99 -8.51 18.16
N GLU A 65 -7.26 -8.12 17.94
CA GLU A 65 -8.38 -9.05 17.84
C GLU A 65 -8.35 -9.90 16.56
N TRP A 66 -7.78 -9.37 15.47
CA TRP A 66 -7.59 -10.10 14.21
C TRP A 66 -6.32 -10.95 14.24
N ASP A 67 -5.24 -10.42 14.81
CA ASP A 67 -3.94 -11.08 14.98
C ASP A 67 -4.12 -12.39 15.74
N LEU A 68 -4.85 -12.35 16.87
CA LEU A 68 -5.05 -13.51 17.73
C LEU A 68 -5.89 -14.65 17.13
N ARG A 69 -6.47 -14.48 15.93
CA ARG A 69 -7.44 -15.46 15.37
C ARG A 69 -6.80 -16.78 14.95
N ASP A 70 -5.55 -16.76 14.54
CA ASP A 70 -4.79 -17.98 14.23
C ASP A 70 -4.16 -18.62 15.47
N GLY A 71 -4.30 -17.98 16.63
CA GLY A 71 -3.82 -18.44 17.92
C GLY A 71 -2.44 -17.90 18.29
N GLU A 72 -1.81 -17.11 17.43
CA GLU A 72 -0.54 -16.44 17.69
C GLU A 72 -0.75 -14.92 17.68
N LYS A 73 0.17 -14.19 18.30
CA LYS A 73 0.16 -12.72 18.29
C LYS A 73 1.54 -12.27 17.85
N ASP A 74 1.77 -12.33 16.55
CA ASP A 74 3.05 -12.12 15.90
C ASP A 74 3.14 -10.75 15.20
N ASP A 75 2.11 -9.91 15.32
CA ASP A 75 1.98 -8.62 14.65
C ASP A 75 1.91 -8.72 13.12
N LYS A 76 1.52 -9.90 12.58
CA LYS A 76 1.39 -10.16 11.16
C LYS A 76 -0.02 -10.61 10.82
N LEU A 77 -0.59 -10.06 9.76
CA LEU A 77 -1.86 -10.51 9.20
C LEU A 77 -1.69 -11.02 7.79
N GLU A 78 -2.21 -12.21 7.54
CA GLU A 78 -2.48 -12.68 6.18
C GLU A 78 -3.39 -11.70 5.43
N PHE A 79 -3.20 -11.57 4.11
CA PHE A 79 -3.99 -10.63 3.28
C PHE A 79 -5.51 -10.84 3.40
N ASP A 80 -5.95 -12.09 3.57
CA ASP A 80 -7.35 -12.43 3.82
C ASP A 80 -7.86 -11.84 5.14
N ALA A 81 -7.07 -11.94 6.21
CA ALA A 81 -7.43 -11.41 7.53
C ALA A 81 -7.44 -9.87 7.52
N PHE A 82 -6.40 -9.24 6.96
CA PHE A 82 -6.33 -7.79 6.83
C PHE A 82 -7.49 -7.24 6.01
N TYR A 83 -7.83 -7.91 4.89
CA TYR A 83 -8.95 -7.47 4.07
C TYR A 83 -10.27 -7.52 4.83
N ASN A 84 -10.58 -8.66 5.47
CA ASN A 84 -11.85 -8.84 6.16
C ASN A 84 -11.99 -7.92 7.37
N GLY A 85 -10.88 -7.64 8.06
CA GLY A 85 -10.87 -6.75 9.22
C GLY A 85 -10.96 -5.27 8.88
N PHE A 86 -10.31 -4.84 7.79
CA PHE A 86 -10.07 -3.41 7.58
C PHE A 86 -10.48 -2.88 6.21
N LEU A 87 -10.29 -3.64 5.13
CA LEU A 87 -10.53 -3.15 3.76
C LEU A 87 -11.90 -3.48 3.18
N ALA A 88 -12.60 -4.49 3.69
CA ALA A 88 -13.92 -4.88 3.20
C ALA A 88 -14.94 -3.73 3.11
N PRO A 89 -14.96 -2.72 4.01
CA PRO A 89 -15.85 -1.57 3.86
C PRO A 89 -15.49 -0.63 2.67
N TYR A 90 -14.28 -0.73 2.14
CA TYR A 90 -13.73 0.15 1.10
C TYR A 90 -13.65 -0.52 -0.28
N PHE A 91 -13.61 -1.86 -0.32
CA PHE A 91 -13.58 -2.66 -1.55
C PHE A 91 -14.71 -3.69 -1.58
N GLY A 92 -15.43 -3.76 -2.70
CA GLY A 92 -16.53 -4.71 -2.89
C GLY A 92 -16.12 -6.09 -3.40
N CYS A 93 -14.91 -6.25 -3.97
CA CYS A 93 -14.46 -7.50 -4.58
C CYS A 93 -13.06 -7.90 -4.10
N TYR A 94 -12.98 -8.76 -3.09
CA TYR A 94 -11.71 -9.33 -2.63
C TYR A 94 -11.02 -10.24 -3.66
N ARG A 95 -11.83 -11.02 -4.41
CA ARG A 95 -11.34 -12.08 -5.31
C ARG A 95 -10.98 -11.62 -6.71
N CYS A 96 -11.06 -10.32 -6.96
CA CYS A 96 -10.56 -9.76 -8.19
C CYS A 96 -9.03 -9.78 -8.11
N ASP A 97 -8.34 -10.31 -9.13
CA ASP A 97 -6.86 -10.39 -9.14
C ASP A 97 -6.23 -9.02 -8.85
N GLU A 98 -6.91 -7.96 -9.28
CA GLU A 98 -6.63 -6.54 -8.99
C GLU A 98 -6.54 -6.24 -7.49
N THR A 99 -7.41 -6.79 -6.64
CA THR A 99 -7.41 -6.52 -5.19
C THR A 99 -6.26 -7.24 -4.48
N LYS A 100 -5.93 -8.47 -4.90
CA LYS A 100 -4.76 -9.18 -4.36
C LYS A 100 -3.45 -8.54 -4.78
N GLN A 101 -3.36 -8.06 -6.02
CA GLN A 101 -2.22 -7.30 -6.50
C GLN A 101 -2.09 -5.96 -5.78
N ALA A 102 -3.22 -5.29 -5.58
CA ALA A 102 -3.28 -4.05 -4.83
C ALA A 102 -2.84 -4.22 -3.37
N LEU A 103 -3.17 -5.34 -2.72
CA LEU A 103 -2.74 -5.62 -1.34
C LEU A 103 -1.21 -5.71 -1.20
N LYS A 104 -0.45 -5.91 -2.29
CA LYS A 104 1.01 -5.75 -2.26
C LYS A 104 1.46 -4.33 -1.91
N ALA A 105 0.62 -3.33 -2.09
CA ALA A 105 0.98 -1.95 -1.75
C ALA A 105 1.02 -1.67 -0.24
N ILE A 106 0.49 -2.58 0.60
CA ILE A 106 0.69 -2.50 2.06
C ILE A 106 1.85 -3.38 2.54
N ASP A 107 2.17 -4.45 1.81
CA ASP A 107 3.33 -5.32 2.00
C ASP A 107 4.60 -4.63 1.44
N MET A 108 5.12 -3.69 2.21
CA MET A 108 6.20 -2.78 1.82
C MET A 108 7.58 -3.42 1.90
N ASP A 109 7.74 -4.51 2.66
CA ASP A 109 8.98 -5.30 2.71
C ASP A 109 8.95 -6.59 1.85
N GLU A 110 7.81 -6.86 1.21
CA GLU A 110 7.56 -7.98 0.29
C GLU A 110 7.68 -9.37 0.94
N ASP A 111 7.37 -9.48 2.25
CA ASP A 111 7.39 -10.76 2.97
C ASP A 111 6.13 -11.61 2.75
N GLY A 112 5.11 -11.04 2.09
CA GLY A 112 3.85 -11.72 1.73
C GLY A 112 2.77 -11.65 2.81
N THR A 113 3.02 -10.94 3.91
CA THR A 113 2.05 -10.65 4.97
C THR A 113 1.82 -9.14 5.11
N VAL A 114 0.95 -8.73 6.03
CA VAL A 114 0.80 -7.33 6.42
C VAL A 114 1.28 -7.19 7.84
N ASP A 115 2.38 -6.47 8.04
CA ASP A 115 2.90 -6.19 9.37
C ASP A 115 2.16 -5.00 10.00
N TRP A 116 2.00 -5.05 11.33
CA TRP A 116 1.47 -3.91 12.06
C TRP A 116 2.25 -2.62 11.78
N ASN A 117 3.58 -2.70 11.60
CA ASN A 117 4.41 -1.52 11.37
C ASN A 117 4.13 -0.86 10.02
N GLU A 118 3.85 -1.65 8.98
CA GLU A 118 3.47 -1.16 7.66
C GLU A 118 2.11 -0.47 7.72
N PHE A 119 1.15 -1.11 8.37
CA PHE A 119 -0.15 -0.51 8.56
C PHE A 119 -0.09 0.76 9.43
N ALA A 120 0.67 0.72 10.53
CA ALA A 120 0.88 1.84 11.42
C ALA A 120 1.60 3.00 10.72
N LEU A 121 2.42 2.75 9.70
CA LEU A 121 3.01 3.82 8.88
C LEU A 121 1.91 4.66 8.22
N TYR A 122 0.94 4.02 7.57
CA TYR A 122 -0.21 4.71 6.97
C TYR A 122 -1.04 5.48 8.01
N LEU A 123 -1.27 4.90 9.19
CA LEU A 123 -2.02 5.58 10.27
C LEU A 123 -1.27 6.82 10.79
N LYS A 124 0.05 6.69 11.00
CA LYS A 124 0.90 7.81 11.44
C LYS A 124 0.96 8.90 10.38
N TRP A 125 1.08 8.52 9.10
CA TRP A 125 1.04 9.46 7.98
C TRP A 125 -0.30 10.21 7.95
N ALA A 126 -1.42 9.49 8.04
CA ALA A 126 -2.75 10.06 8.03
C ALA A 126 -2.96 11.06 9.18
N MET A 127 -2.52 10.75 10.41
CA MET A 127 -2.61 11.70 11.53
C MET A 127 -1.72 12.94 11.37
N ARG A 128 -0.60 12.84 10.66
CA ARG A 128 0.27 13.99 10.37
C ARG A 128 -0.29 14.88 9.28
N GLN A 129 -0.80 14.26 8.23
CA GLN A 129 -1.36 14.95 7.07
C GLN A 129 -2.75 15.54 7.37
N TYR A 130 -3.54 14.87 8.21
CA TYR A 130 -4.91 15.22 8.58
C TYR A 130 -5.09 15.21 10.11
N PRO A 131 -4.47 16.16 10.85
CA PRO A 131 -4.49 16.19 12.31
C PRO A 131 -5.88 16.45 12.92
N GLN A 132 -6.84 16.90 12.13
CA GLN A 132 -8.22 17.17 12.53
C GLN A 132 -9.12 15.92 12.63
N THR A 133 -8.63 14.77 12.20
CA THR A 133 -9.33 13.48 12.28
C THR A 133 -9.80 13.22 13.71
N LYS A 134 -11.08 12.86 13.90
CA LYS A 134 -11.72 12.81 15.23
C LYS A 134 -11.86 11.41 15.80
N THR A 135 -12.00 10.39 14.96
CA THR A 135 -12.30 9.02 15.38
C THR A 135 -11.37 8.01 14.70
N ALA A 136 -11.26 6.81 15.26
CA ALA A 136 -10.50 5.72 14.68
C ALA A 136 -11.04 5.32 13.29
N GLU A 137 -12.36 5.29 13.12
CA GLU A 137 -13.00 5.02 11.82
C GLU A 137 -12.66 6.08 10.77
N GLU A 138 -12.66 7.37 11.16
CA GLU A 138 -12.27 8.46 10.26
C GLU A 138 -10.78 8.34 9.90
N LEU A 139 -9.93 7.97 10.86
CA LEU A 139 -8.51 7.73 10.63
C LEU A 139 -8.27 6.59 9.64
N LEU A 140 -8.94 5.45 9.83
CA LEU A 140 -8.90 4.33 8.88
C LEU A 140 -9.34 4.78 7.49
N SER A 141 -10.46 5.51 7.41
CA SER A 141 -10.99 6.01 6.13
C SER A 141 -10.01 6.93 5.41
N VAL A 142 -9.34 7.82 6.14
CA VAL A 142 -8.29 8.69 5.61
C VAL A 142 -7.09 7.88 5.14
N ALA A 143 -6.55 7.00 5.99
CA ALA A 143 -5.40 6.16 5.68
C ALA A 143 -5.64 5.33 4.41
N PHE A 144 -6.81 4.72 4.28
CA PHE A 144 -7.17 3.94 3.10
C PHE A 144 -7.44 4.81 1.88
N ARG A 145 -8.42 5.72 1.94
CA ARG A 145 -8.87 6.45 0.73
C ARG A 145 -7.84 7.41 0.18
N LYS A 146 -6.93 7.90 1.01
CA LYS A 146 -5.94 8.91 0.61
C LYS A 146 -4.51 8.38 0.56
N GLY A 147 -4.21 7.28 1.25
CA GLY A 147 -2.88 6.67 1.27
C GLY A 147 -2.86 5.34 0.52
N LEU A 148 -3.43 4.31 1.14
CA LEU A 148 -3.26 2.94 0.65
C LEU A 148 -3.95 2.71 -0.70
N ILE A 149 -5.20 3.14 -0.88
CA ILE A 149 -5.97 2.91 -2.13
C ILE A 149 -5.33 3.59 -3.34
N PRO A 150 -4.84 4.84 -3.26
CA PRO A 150 -4.02 5.39 -4.34
C PRO A 150 -2.77 4.55 -4.64
N SER A 151 -2.05 4.09 -3.60
CA SER A 151 -0.84 3.27 -3.78
C SER A 151 -1.16 1.91 -4.42
N MET A 152 -2.28 1.30 -4.03
CA MET A 152 -2.88 0.12 -4.65
C MET A 152 -3.15 0.31 -6.14
N GLN A 153 -3.72 1.47 -6.52
CA GLN A 153 -4.00 1.79 -7.93
C GLN A 153 -2.70 1.98 -8.74
N ASP A 154 -1.72 2.65 -8.16
CA ASP A 154 -0.41 2.82 -8.78
C ASP A 154 0.26 1.45 -9.02
N GLU A 155 0.13 0.51 -8.08
CA GLU A 155 0.70 -0.84 -8.22
C GLU A 155 0.04 -1.66 -9.34
N ILE A 156 -1.28 -1.54 -9.52
CA ILE A 156 -1.99 -2.12 -10.68
C ILE A 156 -1.49 -1.49 -11.98
N LEU A 157 -1.26 -0.17 -12.01
CA LEU A 157 -0.85 0.56 -13.22
C LEU A 157 0.62 0.38 -13.59
N LYS A 158 1.51 0.12 -12.62
CA LYS A 158 2.94 -0.17 -12.86
C LYS A 158 3.17 -1.47 -13.61
N GLN A 159 2.23 -2.41 -13.56
CA GLN A 159 2.37 -3.64 -14.33
C GLN A 159 2.30 -3.31 -15.83
N PRO A 160 3.38 -3.56 -16.60
CA PRO A 160 3.26 -3.48 -18.05
C PRO A 160 2.15 -4.44 -18.44
N SER A 161 1.20 -3.97 -19.24
CA SER A 161 0.14 -4.81 -19.78
C SER A 161 0.74 -5.96 -20.62
N GLU A 162 1.17 -7.04 -19.96
CA GLU A 162 1.78 -8.21 -20.57
C GLU A 162 0.79 -8.93 -21.52
N SER A 163 -0.49 -8.52 -21.52
CA SER A 163 -1.50 -9.08 -22.41
C SER A 163 -1.45 -8.55 -23.86
N TRP A 164 -0.86 -7.38 -24.13
CA TRP A 164 -0.81 -6.83 -25.50
C TRP A 164 0.44 -7.23 -26.28
N ILE A 165 1.59 -7.44 -25.60
CA ILE A 165 2.86 -7.81 -26.26
C ILE A 165 2.87 -9.29 -26.66
N LYS A 166 2.29 -10.19 -25.84
CA LYS A 166 2.17 -11.63 -26.18
C LYS A 166 1.18 -11.90 -27.33
N ARG A 167 0.12 -11.08 -27.49
CA ARG A 167 -0.81 -11.19 -28.63
C ARG A 167 -0.24 -10.65 -29.94
N SER A 168 0.65 -9.67 -29.88
CA SER A 168 1.25 -9.06 -31.08
C SER A 168 2.36 -9.94 -31.68
N PHE A 169 3.11 -10.67 -30.85
CA PHE A 169 4.15 -11.60 -31.33
C PHE A 169 3.64 -12.99 -31.73
N SER A 170 2.45 -13.41 -31.26
CA SER A 170 1.84 -14.68 -31.67
C SER A 170 1.14 -14.63 -33.04
N LEU A 171 0.94 -13.43 -33.62
CA LEU A 171 0.25 -13.24 -34.92
C LEU A 171 1.21 -13.08 -36.11
N MET A 172 2.52 -13.00 -35.89
CA MET A 172 3.50 -13.10 -36.98
C MET A 172 3.88 -14.56 -37.20
N SER A 173 3.08 -15.26 -38.01
CA SER A 173 3.52 -16.53 -38.60
C SER A 173 4.79 -16.30 -39.44
N PRO A 174 5.79 -17.20 -39.39
CA PRO A 174 6.94 -17.09 -40.28
C PRO A 174 6.46 -17.16 -41.72
N ILE A 175 6.79 -16.14 -42.52
CA ILE A 175 6.56 -16.11 -43.97
C ILE A 175 7.30 -17.32 -44.55
N LYS A 176 6.56 -18.37 -44.92
CA LYS A 176 7.08 -19.47 -45.73
C LYS A 176 7.32 -18.91 -47.13
N LEU A 177 8.57 -18.60 -47.43
CA LEU A 177 9.03 -18.42 -48.81
C LEU A 177 8.85 -19.76 -49.55
N THR A 178 7.85 -19.84 -50.42
CA THR A 178 7.70 -20.95 -51.36
C THR A 178 8.69 -20.77 -52.51
N PRO A 179 9.39 -21.83 -52.97
CA PRO A 179 10.27 -21.72 -54.12
C PRO A 179 9.44 -21.66 -55.42
N SER A 180 9.86 -20.76 -56.30
CA SER A 180 9.25 -20.51 -57.61
C SER A 180 9.40 -21.72 -58.56
N PRO A 181 8.39 -22.09 -59.35
CA PRO A 181 8.48 -23.21 -60.27
C PRO A 181 9.30 -22.84 -61.51
N LYS A 182 10.15 -23.77 -61.96
CA LYS A 182 10.75 -23.78 -63.30
C LYS A 182 9.94 -24.71 -64.20
#